data_AF-A0A3C0WJ49-F1
#
_entry.id   AF-A0A3C0WJ49-F1
#
_cell.length_a   1.000
_cell.length_b   1.000
_cell.length_c   1.000
_cell.angle_alpha   90.00
_cell.angle_beta   90.00
_cell.angle_gamma   90.00
#
_symmetry.space_group_name_H-M   'P 1'
#
loop_
_entity.id
_entity.type
_entity.pdbx_description
1 polymer ?
#
loop_
_entity_poly.entity_id
_entity_poly.type
_entity_poly.pdbx_seq_one_letter_code
_entity_poly.pdbx_strand_id
1 'polypeptide(L)'
;MQAINGPSVWTGEELSSRDDVHYQFSEQDVGEIREALDDSPKLDGPIYQQAALAMPTIAARCKELQSHLEHGSGVIRLNGFPVHEFSQADITRFFVDMTQRIGSPLPQTEHDDRVFHVRNEGYKLDDPKARGPNTAKRLSFHTDRCDVIAFLCVKQAASGGENQLVSSGAIYNHIYRTRPDLLAVLMEPYCYKRHSVDTANPRPFCMQPIFSFCEGRFAASFLRVLIDRADADPDLPNLSDMQRQALDYLEETAELPGMQLEFRQQPGDILLLNNWTILHRRSAFVDHNDPDMRRHLLRIWLSVPNSRPLDPMFKDNFGDTRAGAIRGGFPLSSQ
;
A
#
# COMPACT_ATOMS: atom_id res chain seq x y z
N MET A 1 -2.08 -14.84 -23.59
CA MET A 1 -2.64 -13.80 -22.70
C MET A 1 -4.14 -13.70 -22.96
N GLN A 2 -4.93 -13.52 -21.91
CA GLN A 2 -6.38 -13.35 -21.97
C GLN A 2 -6.79 -12.24 -21.03
N ALA A 3 -7.94 -11.61 -21.26
CA ALA A 3 -8.48 -10.63 -20.33
C ALA A 3 -8.70 -11.25 -18.93
N ILE A 4 -8.39 -10.49 -17.90
CA ILE A 4 -8.65 -10.82 -16.50
C ILE A 4 -10.10 -10.49 -16.21
N ASN A 5 -10.81 -11.42 -15.57
CA ASN A 5 -12.13 -11.17 -15.01
C ASN A 5 -12.06 -11.35 -13.51
N GLY A 6 -12.89 -10.62 -12.77
CA GLY A 6 -13.05 -10.80 -11.34
C GLY A 6 -13.31 -9.49 -10.60
N PRO A 7 -13.63 -9.57 -9.30
CA PRO A 7 -14.09 -8.41 -8.54
C PRO A 7 -13.06 -7.29 -8.42
N SER A 8 -11.76 -7.60 -8.53
CA SER A 8 -10.67 -6.61 -8.47
C SER A 8 -10.40 -5.89 -9.79
N VAL A 9 -11.14 -6.21 -10.86
CA VAL A 9 -11.05 -5.55 -12.17
C VAL A 9 -12.22 -4.57 -12.29
N TRP A 10 -11.92 -3.29 -12.15
CA TRP A 10 -12.93 -2.23 -12.13
C TRP A 10 -12.36 -0.91 -12.67
N THR A 11 -13.23 -0.04 -13.18
CA THR A 11 -12.95 1.38 -13.41
C THR A 11 -13.26 2.20 -12.16
N GLY A 12 -12.74 3.43 -12.09
CA GLY A 12 -13.01 4.32 -10.95
C GLY A 12 -14.50 4.60 -10.75
N GLU A 13 -15.24 4.74 -11.85
CA GLU A 13 -16.71 4.91 -11.82
C GLU A 13 -17.39 3.68 -11.22
N GLU A 14 -17.03 2.47 -11.68
CA GLU A 14 -17.57 1.22 -11.15
C GLU A 14 -17.29 1.09 -9.65
N LEU A 15 -16.04 1.31 -9.21
CA LEU A 15 -15.68 1.23 -7.80
C LEU A 15 -16.43 2.26 -6.95
N SER A 16 -16.65 3.48 -7.46
CA SER A 16 -17.36 4.54 -6.72
C SER A 16 -18.81 4.17 -6.38
N SER A 17 -19.41 3.28 -7.16
CA SER A 17 -20.80 2.82 -6.99
C SER A 17 -20.95 1.56 -6.14
N ARG A 18 -19.85 1.00 -5.64
CA ARG A 18 -19.84 -0.27 -4.92
C ARG A 18 -19.99 -0.07 -3.41
N ASP A 19 -20.98 -0.74 -2.83
CA ASP A 19 -21.17 -0.75 -1.38
C ASP A 19 -20.20 -1.71 -0.65
N ASP A 20 -19.72 -2.76 -1.34
CA ASP A 20 -18.87 -3.81 -0.75
C ASP A 20 -17.45 -3.34 -0.39
N VAL A 21 -17.11 -2.08 -0.69
CA VAL A 21 -15.83 -1.46 -0.31
C VAL A 21 -15.96 -0.58 0.93
N HIS A 22 -17.17 -0.30 1.40
CA HIS A 22 -17.44 0.62 2.50
C HIS A 22 -17.83 -0.11 3.77
N TYR A 23 -17.19 0.26 4.88
CA TYR A 23 -17.53 -0.18 6.21
C TYR A 23 -17.66 1.03 7.11
N GLN A 24 -18.79 1.15 7.80
CA GLN A 24 -19.01 2.23 8.75
C GLN A 24 -18.78 1.70 10.16
N PHE A 25 -17.93 2.37 10.95
CA PHE A 25 -17.87 2.11 12.38
C PHE A 25 -19.20 2.49 13.02
N SER A 26 -19.83 1.52 13.68
CA SER A 26 -21.05 1.73 14.47
C SER A 26 -20.73 2.26 15.86
N GLU A 27 -21.74 2.75 16.56
CA GLU A 27 -21.60 3.14 17.98
C GLU A 27 -21.14 1.96 18.86
N GLN A 28 -21.58 0.74 18.52
CA GLN A 28 -21.15 -0.47 19.22
C GLN A 28 -19.66 -0.76 18.99
N ASP A 29 -19.18 -0.60 17.75
CA ASP A 29 -17.76 -0.78 17.43
C ASP A 29 -16.90 0.22 18.22
N VAL A 30 -17.30 1.49 18.24
CA VAL A 30 -16.60 2.54 18.99
C VAL A 30 -16.66 2.30 20.50
N GLY A 31 -17.79 1.81 21.01
CA GLY A 31 -17.94 1.39 22.40
C GLY A 31 -16.95 0.28 22.78
N GLU A 32 -16.87 -0.79 21.98
CA GLU A 32 -15.94 -1.90 22.18
C GLU A 32 -14.48 -1.42 22.15
N ILE A 33 -14.12 -0.53 21.21
CA ILE A 33 -12.76 0.03 21.13
C ILE A 33 -12.41 0.83 22.38
N ARG A 34 -13.34 1.67 22.88
CA ARG A 34 -13.13 2.49 24.08
C ARG A 34 -12.93 1.63 25.32
N GLU A 35 -13.83 0.67 25.55
CA GLU A 35 -13.73 -0.26 26.68
C GLU A 35 -12.41 -1.04 26.63
N ALA A 36 -12.04 -1.57 25.46
CA ALA A 36 -10.80 -2.32 25.31
C ALA A 36 -9.55 -1.48 25.56
N LEU A 37 -9.57 -0.18 25.21
CA LEU A 37 -8.47 0.74 25.47
C LEU A 37 -8.39 1.11 26.97
N ASP A 38 -9.52 1.40 27.60
CA ASP A 38 -9.60 1.78 29.02
C ASP A 38 -9.12 0.64 29.95
N ASP A 39 -9.46 -0.61 29.60
CA ASP A 39 -9.07 -1.81 30.36
C ASP A 39 -7.61 -2.26 30.10
N SER A 40 -6.93 -1.64 29.14
CA SER A 40 -5.62 -2.08 28.69
C SER A 40 -4.47 -1.47 29.50
N PRO A 41 -3.44 -2.24 29.88
CA PRO A 41 -2.30 -1.70 30.62
C PRO A 41 -1.52 -0.72 29.75
N LYS A 42 -0.83 0.23 30.39
CA LYS A 42 0.15 1.08 29.69
C LYS A 42 1.23 0.23 29.06
N LEU A 43 1.61 0.59 27.83
CA LEU A 43 2.67 -0.08 27.09
C LEU A 43 4.04 0.35 27.64
N ASP A 44 4.96 -0.61 27.77
CA ASP A 44 6.35 -0.39 28.22
C ASP A 44 7.40 -0.85 27.19
N GLY A 45 6.95 -1.15 25.96
CA GLY A 45 7.79 -1.59 24.85
C GLY A 45 7.17 -1.29 23.48
N PRO A 46 7.66 -1.93 22.40
CA PRO A 46 7.19 -1.66 21.05
C PRO A 46 5.70 -1.98 20.90
N ILE A 47 4.93 -1.01 20.41
CA ILE A 47 3.46 -1.11 20.34
C ILE A 47 2.97 -2.34 19.58
N TYR A 48 3.64 -2.74 18.49
CA TYR A 48 3.26 -3.91 17.70
C TYR A 48 3.50 -5.25 18.42
N GLN A 49 4.22 -5.28 19.53
CA GLN A 49 4.40 -6.51 20.32
C GLN A 49 3.37 -6.64 21.44
N GLN A 50 2.71 -5.52 21.81
CA GLN A 50 1.93 -5.41 23.04
C GLN A 50 0.50 -4.87 22.82
N ALA A 51 0.15 -4.46 21.61
CA ALA A 51 -1.18 -3.97 21.25
C ALA A 51 -2.18 -5.13 21.12
N ALA A 52 -2.43 -5.84 22.22
CA ALA A 52 -3.48 -6.84 22.32
C ALA A 52 -4.68 -6.24 23.07
N LEU A 53 -5.75 -5.97 22.35
CA LEU A 53 -7.02 -5.42 22.84
C LEU A 53 -8.11 -6.50 22.82
N ALA A 54 -9.04 -6.46 23.77
CA ALA A 54 -10.15 -7.39 23.83
C ALA A 54 -11.32 -6.90 22.95
N MET A 55 -11.20 -6.98 21.62
CA MET A 55 -12.22 -6.50 20.66
C MET A 55 -12.78 -7.66 19.80
N PRO A 56 -13.62 -8.56 20.35
CA PRO A 56 -14.11 -9.73 19.63
C PRO A 56 -14.96 -9.38 18.39
N THR A 57 -15.74 -8.30 18.41
CA THR A 57 -16.58 -7.89 17.28
C THR A 57 -15.72 -7.37 16.13
N ILE A 58 -14.77 -6.47 16.44
CA ILE A 58 -13.76 -6.02 15.46
C ILE A 58 -12.94 -7.20 14.93
N ALA A 59 -12.59 -8.18 15.78
CA ALA A 59 -11.82 -9.35 15.35
C ALA A 59 -12.54 -10.23 14.35
N ALA A 60 -13.85 -10.45 14.54
CA ALA A 60 -14.68 -11.15 13.57
C ALA A 60 -14.72 -10.38 12.25
N ARG A 61 -14.90 -9.05 12.32
CA ARG A 61 -14.91 -8.18 11.14
C ARG A 61 -13.60 -8.23 10.36
N CYS A 62 -12.45 -8.15 11.03
CA CYS A 62 -11.14 -8.20 10.39
C CYS A 62 -10.93 -9.47 9.53
N LYS A 63 -11.52 -10.60 9.91
CA LYS A 63 -11.49 -11.83 9.09
C LYS A 63 -12.28 -11.68 7.79
N GLU A 64 -13.44 -11.02 7.82
CA GLU A 64 -14.22 -10.70 6.63
C GLU A 64 -13.45 -9.75 5.71
N LEU A 65 -12.87 -8.68 6.28
CA LEU A 65 -12.06 -7.71 5.54
C LEU A 65 -10.85 -8.36 4.86
N GLN A 66 -10.16 -9.28 5.57
CA GLN A 66 -9.05 -10.05 5.02
C GLN A 66 -9.49 -10.85 3.78
N SER A 67 -10.65 -11.49 3.82
CA SER A 67 -11.20 -12.23 2.67
C SER A 67 -11.56 -11.28 1.51
N HIS A 68 -12.24 -10.17 1.80
CA HIS A 68 -12.64 -9.18 0.78
C HIS A 68 -11.44 -8.49 0.10
N LEU A 69 -10.35 -8.27 0.82
CA LEU A 69 -9.12 -7.73 0.22
C LEU A 69 -8.54 -8.66 -0.84
N GLU A 70 -8.59 -9.98 -0.65
CA GLU A 70 -8.00 -10.93 -1.61
C GLU A 70 -8.98 -11.40 -2.69
N HIS A 71 -10.29 -11.43 -2.41
CA HIS A 71 -11.29 -12.01 -3.31
C HIS A 71 -12.31 -10.99 -3.84
N GLY A 72 -12.38 -9.81 -3.25
CA GLY A 72 -13.26 -8.70 -3.65
C GLY A 72 -12.54 -7.68 -4.54
N SER A 73 -12.91 -6.40 -4.37
CA SER A 73 -12.36 -5.29 -5.15
C SER A 73 -10.86 -5.05 -4.95
N GLY A 74 -10.29 -5.58 -3.87
CA GLY A 74 -8.94 -5.22 -3.41
C GLY A 74 -8.89 -3.88 -2.65
N VAL A 75 -10.03 -3.25 -2.37
CA VAL A 75 -10.13 -1.96 -1.67
C VAL A 75 -11.16 -2.05 -0.56
N ILE A 76 -10.79 -1.62 0.64
CA ILE A 76 -11.70 -1.43 1.77
C ILE A 76 -11.48 -0.04 2.36
N ARG A 77 -12.57 0.68 2.59
CA ARG A 77 -12.64 1.97 3.27
C ARG A 77 -13.49 1.80 4.53
N LEU A 78 -12.85 1.87 5.69
CA LEU A 78 -13.57 1.97 6.95
C LEU A 78 -13.72 3.45 7.32
N ASN A 79 -14.93 3.86 7.66
CA ASN A 79 -15.30 5.26 7.84
C ASN A 79 -15.83 5.51 9.25
N GLY A 80 -15.54 6.70 9.78
CA GLY A 80 -16.17 7.23 11.00
C GLY A 80 -15.59 6.75 12.33
N PHE A 81 -14.34 6.29 12.40
CA PHE A 81 -13.67 6.14 13.69
C PHE A 81 -13.42 7.53 14.31
N PRO A 82 -13.90 7.82 15.53
CA PRO A 82 -13.86 9.19 16.06
C PRO A 82 -12.50 9.52 16.67
N VAL A 83 -11.48 9.73 15.82
CA VAL A 83 -10.08 10.01 16.23
C VAL A 83 -9.93 11.19 17.21
N HIS A 84 -10.87 12.13 17.24
CA HIS A 84 -10.83 13.28 18.14
C HIS A 84 -11.19 12.93 19.60
N GLU A 85 -11.77 11.76 19.85
CA GLU A 85 -12.10 11.27 21.20
C GLU A 85 -10.95 10.51 21.86
N PHE A 86 -9.89 10.19 21.09
CA PHE A 86 -8.80 9.32 21.54
C PHE A 86 -7.46 10.05 21.55
N SER A 87 -6.56 9.64 22.45
CA SER A 87 -5.18 10.11 22.41
C SER A 87 -4.46 9.55 21.18
N GLN A 88 -3.38 10.21 20.74
CA GLN A 88 -2.58 9.69 19.62
C GLN A 88 -2.01 8.29 19.92
N ALA A 89 -1.69 8.00 21.19
CA ALA A 89 -1.21 6.68 21.61
C ALA A 89 -2.32 5.62 21.44
N ASP A 90 -3.55 5.94 21.85
CA ASP A 90 -4.70 5.04 21.74
C ASP A 90 -5.10 4.79 20.28
N ILE A 91 -5.11 5.85 19.46
CA ILE A 91 -5.33 5.76 18.01
C ILE A 91 -4.31 4.78 17.39
N THR A 92 -3.04 4.93 17.75
CA THR A 92 -1.98 4.07 17.22
C THR A 92 -2.14 2.63 17.71
N ARG A 93 -2.49 2.44 18.98
CA ARG A 93 -2.69 1.11 19.59
C ARG A 93 -3.85 0.37 18.94
N PHE A 94 -5.00 1.03 18.80
CA PHE A 94 -6.16 0.49 18.10
C PHE A 94 -5.81 0.10 16.66
N PHE A 95 -5.16 0.99 15.91
CA PHE A 95 -4.80 0.73 14.52
C PHE A 95 -3.84 -0.46 14.36
N VAL A 96 -2.87 -0.58 15.26
CA VAL A 96 -1.93 -1.73 15.29
C VAL A 96 -2.68 -3.03 15.61
N ASP A 97 -3.47 -3.07 16.68
CA ASP A 97 -4.21 -4.28 17.05
C ASP A 97 -5.16 -4.73 15.93
N MET A 98 -5.95 -3.80 15.37
CA MET A 98 -6.89 -4.09 14.29
C MET A 98 -6.17 -4.66 13.05
N THR A 99 -5.05 -4.06 12.64
CA THR A 99 -4.29 -4.50 11.47
C THR A 99 -3.58 -5.83 11.70
N GLN A 100 -3.16 -6.14 12.93
CA GLN A 100 -2.61 -7.44 13.31
C GLN A 100 -3.60 -8.59 13.16
N ARG A 101 -4.90 -8.31 13.28
CA ARG A 101 -5.96 -9.28 13.03
C ARG A 101 -6.18 -9.54 11.53
N ILE A 102 -5.74 -8.63 10.67
CA ILE A 102 -5.80 -8.77 9.19
C ILE A 102 -4.55 -9.47 8.66
N GLY A 103 -3.37 -9.17 9.20
CA GLY A 103 -2.12 -9.78 8.77
C GLY A 103 -0.96 -9.45 9.71
N SER A 104 0.23 -9.95 9.39
CA SER A 104 1.43 -9.65 10.15
C SER A 104 2.05 -8.31 9.72
N PRO A 105 2.21 -7.34 10.64
CA PRO A 105 2.91 -6.09 10.34
C PRO A 105 4.35 -6.32 9.93
N LEU A 106 4.77 -5.66 8.85
CA LEU A 106 6.09 -5.78 8.26
C LEU A 106 6.98 -4.57 8.62
N PRO A 107 8.30 -4.77 8.74
CA PRO A 107 9.26 -3.67 8.84
C PRO A 107 9.19 -2.75 7.62
N GLN A 108 9.09 -1.44 7.84
CA GLN A 108 9.10 -0.42 6.78
C GLN A 108 10.44 0.33 6.68
N THR A 109 11.35 0.01 7.60
CA THR A 109 12.75 0.43 7.70
C THR A 109 13.58 -0.75 8.19
N GLU A 110 14.90 -0.64 8.13
CA GLU A 110 15.84 -1.63 8.68
C GLU A 110 15.83 -1.71 10.22
N HIS A 111 15.21 -0.74 10.91
CA HIS A 111 15.12 -0.63 12.38
C HIS A 111 13.83 -1.24 12.96
N ASP A 112 13.12 -2.06 12.19
CA ASP A 112 11.86 -2.69 12.59
C ASP A 112 10.71 -1.69 12.88
N ASP A 113 10.70 -0.53 12.21
CA ASP A 113 9.59 0.42 12.28
C ASP A 113 8.38 -0.15 11.52
N ARG A 114 7.39 -0.66 12.26
CA ARG A 114 6.17 -1.27 11.67
C ARG A 114 5.00 -0.30 11.53
N VAL A 115 5.01 0.79 12.29
CA VAL A 115 4.06 1.90 12.16
C VAL A 115 4.79 3.10 11.59
N PHE A 116 4.41 3.53 10.39
CA PHE A 116 5.08 4.63 9.70
C PHE A 116 4.22 5.89 9.70
N HIS A 117 4.82 7.02 10.05
CA HIS A 117 4.15 8.32 10.05
C HIS A 117 4.27 8.95 8.66
N VAL A 118 3.17 9.01 7.92
CA VAL A 118 3.10 9.64 6.60
C VAL A 118 2.71 11.11 6.76
N ARG A 119 3.72 11.98 6.70
CA ARG A 119 3.61 13.43 6.88
C ARG A 119 4.75 14.14 6.18
N ASN A 120 4.59 15.42 5.88
CA ASN A 120 5.69 16.21 5.33
C ASN A 120 6.72 16.52 6.43
N GLU A 121 7.94 16.02 6.27
CA GLU A 121 9.02 16.21 7.25
C GLU A 121 9.98 17.35 6.90
N GLY A 122 9.69 18.08 5.82
CA GLY A 122 10.46 19.27 5.44
C GLY A 122 11.86 18.97 4.89
N TYR A 123 12.10 17.75 4.40
CA TYR A 123 13.34 17.40 3.71
C TYR A 123 13.61 18.34 2.53
N LYS A 124 14.90 18.60 2.28
CA LYS A 124 15.35 19.38 1.12
C LYS A 124 15.12 18.59 -0.18
N LEU A 125 15.05 19.31 -1.30
CA LEU A 125 14.73 18.79 -2.63
C LEU A 125 15.58 17.58 -3.08
N ASP A 126 16.83 17.50 -2.62
CA ASP A 126 17.80 16.46 -2.99
C ASP A 126 18.30 15.65 -1.79
N ASP A 127 17.56 15.64 -0.68
CA ASP A 127 17.97 14.85 0.47
C ASP A 127 17.90 13.35 0.12
N PRO A 128 19.01 12.59 0.22
CA PRO A 128 19.05 11.16 -0.13
C PRO A 128 18.15 10.31 0.78
N LYS A 129 17.70 10.85 1.92
CA LYS A 129 16.75 10.22 2.84
C LYS A 129 15.28 10.53 2.50
N ALA A 130 15.02 11.52 1.65
CA ALA A 130 13.65 11.88 1.29
C ALA A 130 12.97 10.74 0.52
N ARG A 131 11.91 10.19 1.11
CA ARG A 131 11.00 9.24 0.44
C ARG A 131 9.68 9.94 0.13
N GLY A 132 8.97 9.44 -0.88
CA GLY A 132 7.65 9.98 -1.28
C GLY A 132 6.71 10.31 -0.11
N PRO A 133 6.53 9.39 0.87
CA PRO A 133 5.69 9.61 2.05
C PRO A 133 6.05 10.83 2.90
N ASN A 134 7.32 11.27 2.87
CA ASN A 134 7.86 12.34 3.71
C ASN A 134 7.80 13.73 3.06
N THR A 135 7.19 13.85 1.87
CA THR A 135 7.16 15.09 1.08
C THR A 135 5.73 15.52 0.74
N ALA A 136 5.55 16.79 0.39
CA ALA A 136 4.28 17.37 -0.05
C ALA A 136 3.94 17.16 -1.55
N LYS A 137 4.88 16.60 -2.32
CA LYS A 137 4.74 16.47 -3.78
C LYS A 137 3.74 15.39 -4.17
N ARG A 138 3.19 15.49 -5.39
CA ARG A 138 2.44 14.40 -6.03
C ARG A 138 3.32 13.16 -6.11
N LEU A 139 2.75 12.00 -5.85
CA LEU A 139 3.37 10.70 -6.08
C LEU A 139 2.86 10.10 -7.38
N SER A 140 3.70 9.32 -8.07
CA SER A 140 3.27 8.48 -9.19
C SER A 140 2.50 7.26 -8.67
N PHE A 141 1.74 6.60 -9.55
CA PHE A 141 1.10 5.32 -9.23
C PHE A 141 2.15 4.27 -8.90
N HIS A 142 1.95 3.57 -7.78
CA HIS A 142 2.87 2.54 -7.33
C HIS A 142 2.21 1.49 -6.45
N THR A 143 2.99 0.45 -6.16
CA THR A 143 2.79 -0.55 -5.12
C THR A 143 3.95 -0.48 -4.11
N ASP A 144 3.71 -0.94 -2.89
CA ASP A 144 4.75 -1.09 -1.86
C ASP A 144 5.27 -2.54 -1.76
N ARG A 145 6.19 -2.83 -0.84
CA ARG A 145 6.70 -4.20 -0.62
C ARG A 145 5.86 -4.94 0.43
N CYS A 146 4.57 -5.13 0.18
CA CYS A 146 3.65 -5.85 1.08
C CYS A 146 2.48 -6.49 0.33
N ASP A 147 1.70 -7.33 1.01
CA ASP A 147 0.46 -7.88 0.46
C ASP A 147 -0.70 -6.89 0.58
N VAL A 148 -0.83 -6.29 1.76
CA VAL A 148 -1.86 -5.28 2.06
C VAL A 148 -1.21 -4.06 2.68
N ILE A 149 -1.59 -2.88 2.20
CA ILE A 149 -1.22 -1.61 2.80
C ILE A 149 -2.41 -1.01 3.53
N ALA A 150 -2.18 -0.58 4.77
CA ALA A 150 -3.18 0.04 5.63
C ALA A 150 -2.79 1.49 5.92
N PHE A 151 -3.74 2.41 5.79
CA PHE A 151 -3.59 3.81 6.15
C PHE A 151 -4.71 4.24 7.10
N LEU A 152 -4.39 4.94 8.18
CA LEU A 152 -5.36 5.65 9.03
C LEU A 152 -5.12 7.15 8.93
N CYS A 153 -6.14 7.92 8.58
CA CYS A 153 -6.05 9.38 8.59
C CYS A 153 -6.26 9.92 10.01
N VAL A 154 -5.23 10.53 10.58
CA VAL A 154 -5.31 11.23 11.87
C VAL A 154 -5.66 12.70 11.64
N LYS A 155 -4.96 13.34 10.70
CA LYS A 155 -5.16 14.74 10.31
C LYS A 155 -5.01 14.91 8.80
N GLN A 156 -5.83 15.77 8.22
CA GLN A 156 -5.76 16.13 6.80
C GLN A 156 -4.75 17.25 6.56
N ALA A 157 -4.32 17.40 5.30
CA ALA A 157 -3.70 18.64 4.84
C ALA A 157 -4.74 19.77 4.80
N ALA A 158 -4.29 21.02 4.69
CA ALA A 158 -5.20 22.15 4.48
C ALA A 158 -5.90 22.03 3.12
N SER A 159 -5.15 21.69 2.07
CA SER A 159 -5.68 21.44 0.73
C SER A 159 -4.88 20.36 0.02
N GLY A 160 -5.50 19.70 -0.97
CA GLY A 160 -4.91 18.56 -1.66
C GLY A 160 -4.77 17.32 -0.78
N GLY A 161 -3.93 16.38 -1.23
CA GLY A 161 -3.63 15.14 -0.51
C GLY A 161 -4.67 14.04 -0.68
N GLU A 162 -5.50 14.16 -1.71
CA GLU A 162 -6.43 13.16 -2.20
C GLU A 162 -5.68 11.87 -2.54
N ASN A 163 -6.32 10.74 -2.24
CA ASN A 163 -5.87 9.42 -2.68
C ASN A 163 -6.43 9.16 -4.06
N GLN A 164 -5.61 8.54 -4.90
CA GLN A 164 -6.02 8.06 -6.22
C GLN A 164 -5.68 6.58 -6.31
N LEU A 165 -6.67 5.76 -6.65
CA LEU A 165 -6.57 4.30 -6.77
C LEU A 165 -6.91 3.88 -8.20
N VAL A 166 -6.20 2.88 -8.71
CA VAL A 166 -6.51 2.26 -9.99
C VAL A 166 -6.32 0.75 -9.93
N SER A 167 -7.23 0.01 -10.53
CA SER A 167 -7.11 -1.44 -10.68
C SER A 167 -6.01 -1.78 -11.69
N SER A 168 -4.97 -2.49 -11.24
CA SER A 168 -3.92 -2.98 -12.15
C SER A 168 -4.45 -4.04 -13.13
N GLY A 169 -5.53 -4.75 -12.76
CA GLY A 169 -6.23 -5.66 -13.67
C GLY A 169 -7.00 -4.92 -14.78
N ALA A 170 -7.59 -3.76 -14.47
CA ALA A 170 -8.24 -2.91 -15.49
C ALA A 170 -7.21 -2.31 -16.45
N ILE A 171 -6.06 -1.86 -15.93
CA ILE A 171 -4.91 -1.43 -16.75
C ILE A 171 -4.45 -2.57 -17.66
N TYR A 172 -4.19 -3.76 -17.09
CA TYR A 172 -3.80 -4.95 -17.85
C TYR A 172 -4.77 -5.21 -19.00
N ASN A 173 -6.08 -5.20 -18.72
CA ASN A 173 -7.12 -5.46 -19.71
C ASN A 173 -7.19 -4.39 -20.81
N HIS A 174 -6.95 -3.13 -20.47
CA HIS A 174 -6.86 -2.06 -21.46
C HIS A 174 -5.68 -2.32 -22.41
N ILE A 175 -4.47 -2.49 -21.87
CA ILE A 175 -3.24 -2.72 -22.65
C ILE A 175 -3.36 -4.01 -23.48
N TYR A 176 -3.95 -5.06 -22.93
CA TYR A 176 -4.23 -6.32 -23.66
C TYR A 176 -5.01 -6.08 -24.96
N ARG A 177 -5.98 -5.16 -24.95
CA ARG A 177 -6.81 -4.87 -26.12
C ARG A 177 -6.14 -3.91 -27.11
N THR A 178 -5.34 -2.97 -26.62
CA THR A 178 -4.84 -1.84 -27.43
C THR A 178 -3.39 -1.99 -27.86
N ARG A 179 -2.53 -2.56 -27.00
CA ARG A 179 -1.08 -2.75 -27.20
C ARG A 179 -0.61 -4.08 -26.60
N PRO A 180 -1.08 -5.24 -27.10
CA PRO A 180 -0.67 -6.55 -26.58
C PRO A 180 0.84 -6.82 -26.70
N ASP A 181 1.52 -6.12 -27.62
CA ASP A 181 2.97 -6.10 -27.76
C ASP A 181 3.66 -5.50 -26.52
N LEU A 182 3.18 -4.35 -26.02
CA LEU A 182 3.68 -3.75 -24.79
C LEU A 182 3.29 -4.56 -23.55
N LEU A 183 2.14 -5.23 -23.59
CA LEU A 183 1.75 -6.10 -22.49
C LEU A 183 2.73 -7.25 -22.26
N ALA A 184 3.20 -7.88 -23.34
CA ALA A 184 4.19 -8.93 -23.26
C ALA A 184 5.47 -8.43 -22.58
N VAL A 185 5.88 -7.20 -22.91
CA VAL A 185 7.07 -6.54 -22.37
C VAL A 185 6.90 -6.22 -20.88
N LEU A 186 5.72 -5.79 -20.42
CA LEU A 186 5.41 -5.58 -18.99
C LEU A 186 5.47 -6.87 -18.15
N MET A 187 5.45 -8.04 -18.79
CA MET A 187 5.59 -9.34 -18.15
C MET A 187 7.05 -9.85 -18.14
N GLU A 188 7.98 -9.14 -18.78
CA GLU A 188 9.41 -9.43 -18.72
C GLU A 188 10.03 -8.90 -17.41
N PRO A 189 11.19 -9.44 -16.97
CA PRO A 189 11.90 -8.90 -15.81
C PRO A 189 12.42 -7.46 -16.03
N TYR A 190 12.13 -6.58 -15.09
CA TYR A 190 12.71 -5.24 -14.97
C TYR A 190 13.69 -5.19 -13.80
N CYS A 191 14.74 -4.37 -13.94
CA CYS A 191 15.66 -4.07 -12.85
C CYS A 191 15.07 -2.99 -11.95
N TYR A 192 14.92 -3.28 -10.66
CA TYR A 192 14.53 -2.31 -9.64
C TYR A 192 15.72 -2.07 -8.72
N LYS A 193 16.23 -0.84 -8.70
CA LYS A 193 17.25 -0.45 -7.73
C LYS A 193 16.61 -0.40 -6.35
N ARG A 194 17.20 -1.03 -5.34
CA ARG A 194 16.68 -0.98 -3.97
C ARG A 194 16.81 0.42 -3.40
N HIS A 195 16.01 0.73 -2.38
CA HIS A 195 16.12 2.01 -1.69
C HIS A 195 17.50 2.14 -1.03
N SER A 196 18.05 3.35 -0.99
CA SER A 196 19.34 3.65 -0.33
C SER A 196 19.35 3.28 1.15
N VAL A 197 18.18 3.22 1.78
CA VAL A 197 17.98 2.81 3.19
C VAL A 197 17.80 1.30 3.36
N ASP A 198 17.84 0.52 2.28
CA ASP A 198 17.77 -0.95 2.31
C ASP A 198 19.19 -1.54 2.38
N THR A 199 19.87 -1.33 3.51
CA THR A 199 21.30 -1.72 3.63
C THR A 199 21.50 -3.20 3.94
N ALA A 200 20.46 -3.88 4.42
CA ALA A 200 20.50 -5.28 4.81
C ALA A 200 20.35 -6.26 3.61
N ASN A 201 20.02 -5.77 2.41
CA ASN A 201 19.99 -6.60 1.20
C ASN A 201 21.40 -6.75 0.58
N PRO A 202 21.83 -7.97 0.22
CA PRO A 202 23.18 -8.21 -0.30
C PRO A 202 23.39 -7.69 -1.73
N ARG A 203 22.31 -7.52 -2.50
CA ARG A 203 22.34 -6.92 -3.84
C ARG A 203 21.63 -5.57 -3.84
N PRO A 204 22.19 -4.53 -4.47
CA PRO A 204 21.60 -3.19 -4.50
C PRO A 204 20.41 -3.08 -5.47
N PHE A 205 20.00 -4.18 -6.11
CA PHE A 205 18.87 -4.25 -7.02
C PHE A 205 18.15 -5.60 -6.89
N CYS A 206 17.00 -5.72 -7.54
CA CYS A 206 16.29 -6.98 -7.79
C CYS A 206 15.72 -7.01 -9.21
N MET A 207 15.41 -8.20 -9.71
CA MET A 207 14.75 -8.39 -11.01
C MET A 207 13.37 -9.01 -10.78
N GLN A 208 12.32 -8.41 -11.33
CA GLN A 208 10.95 -8.92 -11.24
C GLN A 208 10.11 -8.33 -12.39
N PRO A 209 9.02 -8.99 -12.82
CA PRO A 209 8.13 -8.41 -13.80
C PRO A 209 7.19 -7.38 -13.16
N ILE A 210 6.56 -6.54 -14.00
CA ILE A 210 5.51 -5.62 -13.54
C ILE A 210 4.20 -6.36 -13.41
N PHE A 211 3.84 -7.17 -14.42
CA PHE A 211 2.67 -8.02 -14.41
C PHE A 211 3.06 -9.49 -14.47
N SER A 212 2.35 -10.34 -13.73
CA SER A 212 2.59 -11.77 -13.72
C SER A 212 1.33 -12.58 -13.50
N PHE A 213 1.41 -13.87 -13.79
CA PHE A 213 0.42 -14.86 -13.39
C PHE A 213 1.13 -16.04 -12.75
N CYS A 214 0.66 -16.45 -11.58
CA CYS A 214 1.10 -17.69 -10.92
C CYS A 214 -0.15 -18.48 -10.50
N GLU A 215 -0.24 -19.74 -10.91
CA GLU A 215 -1.39 -20.61 -10.60
C GLU A 215 -2.75 -19.95 -10.94
N GLY A 216 -2.81 -19.23 -12.06
CA GLY A 216 -4.00 -18.51 -12.51
C GLY A 216 -4.32 -17.21 -11.74
N ARG A 217 -3.50 -16.83 -10.75
CA ARG A 217 -3.62 -15.57 -10.00
C ARG A 217 -2.77 -14.49 -10.63
N PHE A 218 -3.39 -13.36 -10.97
CA PHE A 218 -2.71 -12.17 -11.42
C PHE A 218 -2.00 -11.44 -10.26
N ALA A 219 -0.86 -10.84 -10.51
CA ALA A 219 -0.21 -9.92 -9.59
C ALA A 219 0.50 -8.79 -10.36
N ALA A 220 0.41 -7.57 -9.81
CA ALA A 220 1.14 -6.40 -10.26
C ALA A 220 2.09 -5.88 -9.17
N SER A 221 3.28 -5.45 -9.56
CA SER A 221 4.24 -4.75 -8.71
C SER A 221 4.92 -3.65 -9.51
N PHE A 222 4.65 -2.40 -9.19
CA PHE A 222 5.09 -1.26 -9.99
C PHE A 222 5.62 -0.14 -9.10
N LEU A 223 6.85 0.29 -9.36
CA LEU A 223 7.46 1.43 -8.68
C LEU A 223 8.47 2.08 -9.63
N ARG A 224 7.95 2.87 -10.58
CA ARG A 224 8.70 3.49 -11.69
C ARG A 224 10.02 4.13 -11.27
N VAL A 225 9.99 4.88 -10.18
CA VAL A 225 11.18 5.58 -9.65
C VAL A 225 12.38 4.66 -9.38
N LEU A 226 12.15 3.39 -8.98
CA LEU A 226 13.25 2.45 -8.74
C LEU A 226 13.76 1.81 -10.03
N ILE A 227 12.90 1.69 -11.04
CA ILE A 227 13.27 1.25 -12.38
C ILE A 227 14.11 2.33 -13.06
N ASP A 228 13.64 3.58 -13.07
CA ASP A 228 14.37 4.70 -13.68
C ASP A 228 15.73 4.95 -12.99
N ARG A 229 15.79 4.76 -11.67
CA ARG A 229 17.06 4.83 -10.92
C ARG A 229 18.02 3.69 -11.26
N ALA A 230 17.52 2.52 -11.63
CA ALA A 230 18.36 1.44 -12.12
C ALA A 230 18.87 1.74 -13.53
N ASP A 231 17.99 2.24 -14.39
CA ASP A 231 18.33 2.63 -15.76
C ASP A 231 19.34 3.78 -15.84
N ALA A 232 19.32 4.71 -14.89
CA ALA A 232 20.31 5.79 -14.80
C ALA A 232 21.64 5.36 -14.16
N ASP A 233 21.75 4.15 -13.64
CA ASP A 233 22.96 3.64 -12.99
C ASP A 233 23.87 2.97 -14.02
N PRO A 234 25.11 3.47 -14.24
CA PRO A 234 26.02 2.90 -15.23
C PRO A 234 26.44 1.45 -14.95
N ASP A 235 26.27 0.96 -13.71
CA ASP A 235 26.62 -0.40 -13.31
C ASP A 235 25.44 -1.39 -13.45
N LEU A 236 24.25 -0.93 -13.85
CA LEU A 236 23.04 -1.73 -13.98
C LEU A 236 22.52 -1.76 -15.43
N PRO A 237 21.68 -2.75 -15.79
CA PRO A 237 21.12 -2.82 -17.14
C PRO A 237 20.21 -1.63 -17.46
N ASN A 238 20.44 -1.02 -18.62
CA ASN A 238 19.53 -0.03 -19.19
C ASN A 238 18.23 -0.70 -19.69
N LEU A 239 17.14 0.05 -19.66
CA LEU A 239 15.90 -0.33 -20.33
C LEU A 239 16.06 -0.24 -21.85
N SER A 240 15.44 -1.20 -22.54
CA SER A 240 15.21 -1.10 -23.98
C SER A 240 14.15 -0.02 -24.30
N ASP A 241 14.15 0.46 -25.54
CA ASP A 241 13.12 1.41 -26.02
C ASP A 241 11.70 0.86 -25.83
N MET A 242 11.52 -0.44 -26.05
CA MET A 242 10.24 -1.12 -25.86
C MET A 242 9.81 -1.15 -24.39
N GLN A 243 10.76 -1.39 -23.47
CA GLN A 243 10.48 -1.34 -22.04
C GLN A 243 10.08 0.06 -21.59
N ARG A 244 10.74 1.13 -22.10
CA ARG A 244 10.34 2.52 -21.83
C ARG A 244 8.95 2.81 -22.32
N GLN A 245 8.67 2.47 -23.58
CA GLN A 245 7.35 2.65 -24.16
C GLN A 245 6.26 1.91 -23.38
N ALA A 246 6.56 0.69 -22.89
CA ALA A 246 5.64 -0.10 -22.09
C ALA A 246 5.33 0.55 -20.73
N LEU A 247 6.35 1.09 -20.05
CA LEU A 247 6.19 1.81 -18.78
C LEU A 247 5.36 3.09 -18.96
N ASP A 248 5.68 3.87 -19.99
CA ASP A 248 4.99 5.12 -20.29
C ASP A 248 3.52 4.84 -20.63
N TYR A 249 3.25 3.83 -21.45
CA TYR A 249 1.88 3.45 -21.81
C TYR A 249 1.06 2.92 -20.63
N LEU A 250 1.71 2.25 -19.65
CA LEU A 250 1.05 1.85 -18.40
C LEU A 250 0.61 3.08 -17.61
N GLU A 251 1.49 4.06 -17.44
CA GLU A 251 1.17 5.30 -16.71
C GLU A 251 0.10 6.13 -17.43
N GLU A 252 0.19 6.26 -18.76
CA GLU A 252 -0.85 6.89 -19.59
C GLU A 252 -2.20 6.19 -19.43
N THR A 253 -2.22 4.86 -19.43
CA THR A 253 -3.44 4.07 -19.24
C THR A 253 -4.05 4.32 -17.85
N ALA A 254 -3.22 4.42 -16.81
CA ALA A 254 -3.68 4.71 -15.45
C ALA A 254 -4.29 6.11 -15.30
N GLU A 255 -3.91 7.05 -16.16
CA GLU A 255 -4.40 8.44 -16.19
C GLU A 255 -5.65 8.64 -17.06
N LEU A 256 -6.10 7.61 -17.77
CA LEU A 256 -7.29 7.71 -18.63
C LEU A 256 -8.52 8.16 -17.82
N PRO A 257 -9.35 9.08 -18.36
CA PRO A 257 -10.57 9.50 -17.70
C PRO A 257 -11.46 8.31 -17.29
N GLY A 258 -11.90 8.30 -16.03
CA GLY A 258 -12.72 7.23 -15.46
C GLY A 258 -11.96 5.99 -15.00
N MET A 259 -10.66 5.85 -15.29
CA MET A 259 -9.88 4.67 -14.89
C MET A 259 -9.57 4.64 -13.38
N GLN A 260 -9.30 5.81 -12.80
CA GLN A 260 -8.95 5.97 -11.39
C GLN A 260 -10.15 6.44 -10.53
N LEU A 261 -10.20 5.98 -9.28
CA LEU A 261 -11.04 6.57 -8.24
C LEU A 261 -10.20 7.60 -7.46
N GLU A 262 -10.69 8.83 -7.35
CA GLU A 262 -10.11 9.87 -6.50
C GLU A 262 -11.03 10.19 -5.32
N PHE A 263 -10.45 10.28 -4.12
CA PHE A 263 -11.20 10.68 -2.92
C PHE A 263 -10.28 11.24 -1.83
N ARG A 264 -10.85 12.04 -0.94
CA ARG A 264 -10.15 12.53 0.25
C ARG A 264 -10.56 11.73 1.48
N GLN A 265 -9.59 11.09 2.14
CA GLN A 265 -9.81 10.41 3.42
C GLN A 265 -10.10 11.45 4.51
N GLN A 266 -11.16 11.25 5.28
CA GLN A 266 -11.50 12.05 6.47
C GLN A 266 -10.71 11.58 7.69
N PRO A 267 -10.47 12.44 8.69
CA PRO A 267 -9.93 12.00 9.98
C PRO A 267 -10.78 10.85 10.54
N GLY A 268 -10.12 9.74 10.90
CA GLY A 268 -10.78 8.50 11.30
C GLY A 268 -10.95 7.46 10.20
N ASP A 269 -10.86 7.85 8.92
CA ASP A 269 -10.97 6.89 7.84
C ASP A 269 -9.74 5.97 7.79
N ILE A 270 -10.00 4.67 7.68
CA ILE A 270 -8.99 3.66 7.39
C ILE A 270 -9.14 3.19 5.94
N LEU A 271 -8.03 3.14 5.21
CA LEU A 271 -7.96 2.58 3.86
C LEU A 271 -7.07 1.35 3.88
N LEU A 272 -7.59 0.22 3.40
CA LEU A 272 -6.86 -1.02 3.20
C LEU A 272 -6.85 -1.34 1.70
N LEU A 273 -5.68 -1.63 1.14
CA LEU A 273 -5.52 -1.95 -0.27
C LEU A 273 -4.77 -3.27 -0.45
N ASN A 274 -5.30 -4.15 -1.29
CA ASN A 274 -4.53 -5.28 -1.81
C ASN A 274 -3.53 -4.76 -2.84
N ASN A 275 -2.27 -4.78 -2.43
CA ASN A 275 -1.18 -4.13 -3.11
C ASN A 275 -0.74 -4.91 -4.38
N TRP A 276 -1.26 -6.13 -4.61
CA TRP A 276 -1.06 -6.89 -5.85
C TRP A 276 -2.04 -6.52 -6.97
N THR A 277 -3.18 -5.91 -6.62
CA THR A 277 -4.25 -5.60 -7.57
C THR A 277 -4.52 -4.11 -7.73
N ILE A 278 -4.00 -3.29 -6.82
CA ILE A 278 -4.28 -1.86 -6.78
C ILE A 278 -2.96 -1.09 -6.87
N LEU A 279 -2.84 -0.24 -7.88
CA LEU A 279 -1.84 0.83 -7.84
C LEU A 279 -2.47 2.03 -7.14
N HIS A 280 -1.69 2.71 -6.31
CA HIS A 280 -2.17 3.88 -5.59
C HIS A 280 -1.17 5.03 -5.67
N ARG A 281 -1.68 6.23 -5.43
CA ARG A 281 -0.88 7.43 -5.27
C ARG A 281 -1.62 8.47 -4.44
N ARG A 282 -0.93 9.58 -4.22
CA ARG A 282 -1.46 10.76 -3.56
C ARG A 282 -1.19 11.98 -4.42
N SER A 283 -2.17 12.88 -4.51
CA SER A 283 -2.00 14.21 -5.09
C SER A 283 -0.98 15.06 -4.30
N ALA A 284 -0.55 16.18 -4.88
CA ALA A 284 0.21 17.18 -4.13
C ALA A 284 -0.68 17.83 -3.05
N PHE A 285 -0.09 18.33 -1.98
CA PHE A 285 -0.86 18.96 -0.91
C PHE A 285 -0.15 20.15 -0.29
N VAL A 286 -0.91 20.96 0.42
CA VAL A 286 -0.43 22.09 1.22
C VAL A 286 -0.82 21.86 2.68
N ASP A 287 0.19 21.84 3.55
CA ASP A 287 0.00 21.72 4.99
C ASP A 287 -0.58 22.98 5.63
N HIS A 288 -1.14 22.82 6.83
CA HIS A 288 -1.42 23.95 7.71
C HIS A 288 -0.13 24.64 8.17
N ASN A 289 -0.20 25.96 8.38
CA ASN A 289 0.90 26.73 8.95
C ASN A 289 1.23 26.27 10.37
N ASP A 290 0.20 25.96 11.15
CA ASP A 290 0.32 25.35 12.47
C ASP A 290 0.91 23.93 12.34
N PRO A 291 2.11 23.67 12.88
CA PRO A 291 2.74 22.34 12.87
C PRO A 291 1.86 21.23 13.44
N ASP A 292 1.04 21.55 14.45
CA ASP A 292 0.18 20.56 15.12
C ASP A 292 -1.03 20.18 14.26
N MET A 293 -1.36 20.97 13.24
CA MET A 293 -2.48 20.72 12.33
C MET A 293 -2.04 20.12 10.99
N ARG A 294 -0.75 19.84 10.81
CA ARG A 294 -0.23 19.26 9.56
C ARG A 294 -0.81 17.89 9.27
N ARG A 295 -0.82 17.53 7.97
CA ARG A 295 -1.30 16.24 7.49
C ARG A 295 -0.54 15.12 8.19
N HIS A 296 -1.27 14.18 8.77
CA HIS A 296 -0.69 13.04 9.44
C HIS A 296 -1.55 11.80 9.22
N LEU A 297 -0.98 10.82 8.52
CA LEU A 297 -1.52 9.47 8.41
C LEU A 297 -0.59 8.48 9.12
N LEU A 298 -1.16 7.44 9.71
CA LEU A 298 -0.42 6.25 10.10
C LEU A 298 -0.48 5.24 8.95
N ARG A 299 0.60 4.51 8.72
CA ARG A 299 0.68 3.48 7.68
C ARG A 299 1.30 2.21 8.22
N ILE A 300 0.69 1.07 7.90
CA ILE A 300 1.20 -0.27 8.22
C ILE A 300 1.24 -1.10 6.93
N TRP A 301 2.35 -1.79 6.71
CA TRP A 301 2.48 -2.82 5.69
C TRP A 301 2.17 -4.18 6.31
N LEU A 302 1.37 -4.99 5.63
CA LEU A 302 0.93 -6.30 6.11
C LEU A 302 1.32 -7.39 5.12
N SER A 303 1.79 -8.52 5.64
CA SER A 303 1.71 -9.80 4.95
C SER A 303 0.50 -10.56 5.48
N VAL A 304 -0.36 -11.06 4.59
CA VAL A 304 -1.65 -11.63 4.98
C VAL A 304 -1.67 -13.16 4.76
N PRO A 305 -2.28 -13.93 5.67
CA PRO A 305 -2.20 -15.39 5.64
C PRO A 305 -3.00 -16.04 4.48
N ASN A 306 -3.93 -15.30 3.86
CA ASN A 306 -4.68 -15.74 2.69
C ASN A 306 -4.11 -15.20 1.37
N SER A 307 -2.90 -14.62 1.35
CA SER A 307 -2.32 -14.00 0.16
C SER A 307 -2.11 -15.00 -0.99
N ARG A 308 -2.26 -14.53 -2.23
CA ARG A 308 -2.05 -15.33 -3.45
C ARG A 308 -0.62 -15.86 -3.59
N PRO A 309 -0.41 -16.98 -4.30
CA PRO A 309 0.90 -17.33 -4.82
C PRO A 309 1.40 -16.25 -5.81
N LEU A 310 2.72 -16.08 -5.88
CA LEU A 310 3.38 -15.15 -6.78
C LEU A 310 4.30 -15.90 -7.72
N ASP A 311 4.63 -15.26 -8.85
CA ASP A 311 5.69 -15.75 -9.72
C ASP A 311 7.02 -15.85 -8.93
N PRO A 312 7.79 -16.95 -9.05
CA PRO A 312 9.08 -17.11 -8.39
C PRO A 312 10.06 -15.95 -8.60
N MET A 313 9.91 -15.16 -9.66
CA MET A 313 10.71 -13.96 -9.92
C MET A 313 10.55 -12.88 -8.84
N PHE A 314 9.43 -12.84 -8.12
CA PHE A 314 9.25 -11.91 -6.99
C PHE A 314 10.06 -12.28 -5.75
N LYS A 315 10.63 -13.49 -5.69
CA LYS A 315 11.30 -14.00 -4.48
C LYS A 315 12.45 -13.11 -4.02
N ASP A 316 13.23 -12.53 -4.93
CA ASP A 316 14.35 -11.67 -4.57
C ASP A 316 13.87 -10.38 -3.87
N ASN A 317 12.73 -9.83 -4.30
CA ASN A 317 12.20 -8.60 -3.74
C ASN A 317 11.29 -8.84 -2.53
N PHE A 318 10.63 -10.00 -2.41
CA PHE A 318 9.65 -10.27 -1.36
C PHE A 318 10.08 -11.35 -0.36
N GLY A 319 11.16 -12.10 -0.62
CA GLY A 319 11.69 -13.16 0.25
C GLY A 319 10.98 -14.51 0.08
N ASP A 320 9.64 -14.50 -0.07
CA ASP A 320 8.82 -15.68 -0.34
C ASP A 320 7.76 -15.38 -1.40
N THR A 321 7.29 -16.42 -2.08
CA THR A 321 6.31 -16.36 -3.19
C THR A 321 5.17 -17.35 -3.03
N ARG A 322 5.23 -18.24 -2.01
CA ARG A 322 4.15 -19.18 -1.71
C ARG A 322 2.93 -18.42 -1.19
N ALA A 323 1.75 -18.99 -1.42
CA ALA A 323 0.50 -18.47 -0.88
C ALA A 323 0.54 -18.45 0.66
N GLY A 324 0.08 -17.36 1.28
CA GLY A 324 0.00 -17.21 2.73
C GLY A 324 1.33 -17.15 3.50
N ALA A 325 2.48 -17.16 2.81
CA ALA A 325 3.78 -17.03 3.46
C ALA A 325 4.05 -15.57 3.86
N ILE A 326 4.73 -15.37 4.99
CA ILE A 326 5.21 -14.05 5.40
C ILE A 326 6.25 -13.55 4.39
N ARG A 327 5.96 -12.42 3.75
CA ARG A 327 6.78 -11.83 2.68
C ARG A 327 6.70 -10.31 2.64
N GLY A 328 7.66 -9.69 1.97
CA GLY A 328 7.77 -8.23 1.86
C GLY A 328 8.50 -7.59 3.04
N GLY A 329 8.32 -6.28 3.22
CA GLY A 329 9.03 -5.47 4.20
C GLY A 329 10.50 -5.25 3.85
N PHE A 330 11.17 -4.50 4.72
CA PHE A 330 12.63 -4.38 4.69
C PHE A 330 13.24 -5.53 5.50
N PRO A 331 14.34 -6.13 5.02
CA PRO A 331 15.15 -6.97 5.90
C PRO A 331 15.68 -6.12 7.06
N LEU A 332 15.73 -6.73 8.23
CA LEU A 332 16.27 -6.09 9.43
C LEU A 332 17.79 -6.11 9.35
N SER A 333 18.43 -5.01 9.76
CA SER A 333 19.87 -5.01 9.96
C SER A 333 20.23 -6.01 11.07
N SER A 334 21.21 -6.89 10.82
CA SER A 334 21.82 -7.69 11.88
C SER A 334 22.31 -6.74 12.97
N GLN A 335 21.84 -6.93 14.22
CA GLN A 335 22.37 -6.19 15.38
C GLN A 335 23.80 -6.61 15.71
#